data_AF-A0A2M7NY67-F1
#
_entry.id   AF-A0A2M7NY67-F1
#
_cell.length_a   1.000
_cell.length_b   1.000
_cell.length_c   1.000
_cell.angle_alpha   90.00
_cell.angle_beta   90.00
_cell.angle_gamma   90.00
#
_symmetry.space_group_name_H-M   'P 1'
#
loop_
_entity.id
_entity.type
_entity.pdbx_description
1 polymer ?
#
loop_
_entity_poly.entity_id
_entity_poly.type
_entity_poly.pdbx_seq_one_letter_code
_entity_poly.pdbx_strand_id
1 'polypeptide(L)'
;MKNKLFLGAFAAMMFLGVPQHSDAAGNAERIIYVPSGECLNYGEYNMSFRVYNYGGMLTRCVFGVLQGLNVGFSWDIANLIGYETIHGRDPALYLKIDIVRENFRMPAVALGYDAQGYEWDDGEKKYSRDALGAFVSMSKELILPNLYV
;
A
#
# COMPACT_ATOMS: atom_id res chain seq x y z
N MET A 1 -19.86 -37.12 9.88
CA MET A 1 -20.14 -35.68 10.16
C MET A 1 -19.29 -35.10 11.31
N LYS A 2 -18.09 -35.63 11.62
CA LYS A 2 -17.28 -35.22 12.80
C LYS A 2 -16.16 -34.20 12.53
N ASN A 3 -15.82 -33.90 11.27
CA ASN A 3 -14.63 -33.10 10.94
C ASN A 3 -14.90 -31.62 10.64
N LYS A 4 -16.18 -31.19 10.58
CA LYS A 4 -16.54 -29.78 10.33
C LYS A 4 -16.55 -28.93 11.60
N LEU A 5 -16.67 -29.57 12.77
CA LEU A 5 -16.74 -28.88 14.06
C LEU A 5 -15.35 -28.47 14.58
N PHE A 6 -14.32 -29.27 14.32
CA PHE A 6 -12.93 -28.92 14.66
C PHE A 6 -12.37 -27.79 13.79
N LEU A 7 -12.74 -27.75 12.51
CA LEU A 7 -12.32 -26.67 11.60
C LEU A 7 -12.97 -25.33 11.97
N GLY A 8 -14.24 -25.36 12.40
CA GLY A 8 -14.94 -24.18 12.91
C GLY A 8 -14.38 -23.68 14.24
N ALA A 9 -13.99 -24.59 15.15
CA ALA A 9 -13.35 -24.22 16.41
C ALA A 9 -11.93 -23.65 16.21
N PHE A 10 -11.17 -24.17 15.24
CA PHE A 10 -9.83 -23.65 14.92
C PHE A 10 -9.90 -22.26 14.26
N ALA A 11 -10.89 -22.03 13.40
CA ALA A 11 -11.16 -20.71 12.83
C ALA A 11 -11.63 -19.72 13.92
N ALA A 12 -12.53 -20.12 14.82
CA ALA A 12 -13.00 -19.26 15.91
C ALA A 12 -11.90 -18.91 16.93
N MET A 13 -10.94 -19.81 17.15
CA MET A 13 -9.80 -19.57 18.06
C MET A 13 -8.74 -18.63 17.47
N MET A 14 -8.74 -18.39 16.14
CA MET A 14 -7.93 -17.32 15.52
C MET A 14 -8.54 -15.92 15.70
N PHE A 15 -9.83 -15.82 16.02
CA PHE A 15 -10.54 -14.53 16.17
C PHE A 15 -10.67 -14.05 17.62
N LEU A 16 -10.34 -14.88 18.62
CA LEU A 16 -10.52 -14.56 20.03
C LEU A 16 -9.17 -14.44 20.75
N GLY A 17 -8.58 -13.24 20.72
CA GLY A 17 -7.69 -12.80 21.80
C GLY A 17 -6.21 -12.63 21.48
N VAL A 18 -5.83 -12.03 20.36
CA VAL A 18 -4.48 -11.46 20.22
C VAL A 18 -4.56 -9.94 20.34
N PRO A 19 -3.91 -9.32 21.35
CA PRO A 19 -3.82 -7.87 21.41
C PRO A 19 -3.10 -7.36 20.16
N GLN A 20 -3.79 -6.54 19.36
CA GLN A 20 -3.30 -6.01 18.07
C GLN A 20 -2.27 -4.88 18.21
N HIS A 21 -1.53 -4.83 19.32
CA HIS A 21 -0.53 -3.78 19.52
C HIS A 21 0.80 -4.16 18.87
N SER A 22 0.89 -3.90 17.56
CA SER A 22 2.14 -3.63 16.87
C SER A 22 2.33 -2.10 16.84
N ASP A 23 2.65 -1.54 18.01
CA ASP A 23 2.74 -0.08 18.27
C ASP A 23 4.06 0.56 17.83
N ALA A 24 4.96 -0.17 17.17
CA ALA A 24 6.34 0.31 16.99
C ALA A 24 7.04 -0.10 15.69
N ALA A 25 6.32 -0.68 14.72
CA ALA A 25 6.80 -0.79 13.34
C ALA A 25 6.16 0.36 12.57
N GLY A 26 6.94 1.35 12.13
CA GLY A 26 6.48 2.28 11.11
C GLY A 26 5.95 1.50 9.90
N ASN A 27 4.62 1.50 9.74
CA ASN A 27 3.93 0.78 8.68
C ASN A 27 4.39 1.32 7.33
N ALA A 28 5.28 0.60 6.66
CA ALA A 28 5.68 0.93 5.31
C ALA A 28 4.55 0.50 4.37
N GLU A 29 3.68 1.42 3.95
CA GLU A 29 2.58 1.14 3.00
C GLU A 29 3.06 0.49 1.70
N ARG A 30 4.28 0.83 1.27
CA ARG A 30 4.88 0.40 0.01
C ARG A 30 6.40 0.43 0.08
N ILE A 31 6.99 -0.54 -0.60
CA ILE A 31 8.42 -0.63 -0.84
C ILE A 31 8.68 -0.24 -2.30
N ILE A 32 9.02 1.04 -2.52
CA ILE A 32 9.31 1.66 -3.82
C ILE A 32 8.16 1.54 -4.84
N TYR A 33 7.96 0.37 -5.44
CA TYR A 33 6.90 0.09 -6.41
C TYR A 33 5.93 -1.01 -5.93
N VAL A 34 6.32 -1.80 -4.94
CA VAL A 34 5.58 -2.97 -4.48
C VAL A 34 4.81 -2.62 -3.21
N PRO A 35 3.46 -2.71 -3.22
CA PRO A 35 2.68 -2.53 -2.01
C PRO A 35 3.08 -3.56 -0.95
N SER A 36 3.23 -3.15 0.31
CA SER A 36 3.49 -4.09 1.41
C SER A 36 2.23 -4.87 1.78
N GLY A 37 2.32 -5.91 2.60
CA GLY A 37 1.15 -6.61 3.12
C GLY A 37 0.42 -5.84 4.22
N GLU A 38 1.01 -4.79 4.80
CA GLU A 38 0.45 -4.06 5.94
C GLU A 38 -0.22 -2.73 5.54
N CYS A 39 -1.37 -2.40 6.13
CA CYS A 39 -1.96 -1.07 6.03
C CYS A 39 -1.43 -0.11 7.10
N LEU A 40 -1.72 1.18 6.90
CA LEU A 40 -1.42 2.22 7.87
C LEU A 40 -2.39 2.06 9.05
N ASN A 41 -1.94 2.40 10.26
CA ASN A 41 -2.85 2.43 11.40
C ASN A 41 -3.79 3.64 11.32
N TYR A 42 -4.85 3.61 12.12
CA TYR A 42 -5.80 4.70 12.20
C TYR A 42 -5.10 6.02 12.56
N GLY A 43 -5.30 7.05 11.74
CA GLY A 43 -4.70 8.37 11.94
C GLY A 43 -3.27 8.52 11.40
N GLU A 44 -2.65 7.44 10.92
CA GLU A 44 -1.39 7.53 10.19
C GLU A 44 -1.61 7.98 8.75
N TYR A 45 -0.63 8.70 8.20
CA TYR A 45 -0.60 9.07 6.81
C TYR A 45 0.79 8.84 6.24
N ASN A 46 0.83 8.51 4.95
CA ASN A 46 2.05 8.42 4.18
C ASN A 46 1.96 9.37 3.00
N MET A 47 2.97 10.22 2.85
CA MET A 47 3.11 11.11 1.71
C MET A 47 4.43 10.80 1.02
N SER A 48 4.35 10.55 -0.29
CA SER A 48 5.51 10.22 -1.10
C SER A 48 5.57 11.11 -2.33
N PHE A 49 6.77 11.57 -2.64
CA PHE A 49 7.08 12.37 -3.80
C PHE A 49 8.11 11.61 -4.62
N ARG A 50 7.81 11.38 -5.89
CA ARG A 50 8.73 10.76 -6.84
C ARG A 50 8.97 11.71 -7.99
N VAL A 51 10.19 12.21 -8.08
CA VAL A 51 10.67 12.94 -9.24
C VAL A 51 11.18 11.94 -10.27
N TYR A 52 10.80 12.12 -11.53
CA TYR A 52 11.26 11.30 -12.65
C TYR A 52 11.75 12.18 -13.80
N ASN A 53 12.19 11.53 -14.89
CA ASN A 53 12.80 12.19 -16.04
C ASN A 53 11.91 13.32 -16.59
N TYR A 54 12.55 14.28 -17.26
CA TYR A 54 11.90 15.48 -17.81
C TYR A 54 11.24 16.39 -16.76
N GLY A 55 11.58 16.22 -15.47
CA GLY A 55 11.09 17.11 -14.42
C GLY A 55 9.67 16.84 -13.97
N GLY A 56 9.13 15.66 -14.29
CA GLY A 56 7.85 15.20 -13.76
C GLY A 56 7.93 14.81 -12.28
N MET A 57 6.84 15.03 -11.56
CA MET A 57 6.69 14.69 -10.15
C MET A 57 5.37 13.98 -9.90
N LEU A 58 5.45 12.75 -9.43
CA LEU A 58 4.32 11.98 -8.92
C LEU A 58 4.22 12.16 -7.41
N THR A 59 3.11 12.72 -6.96
CA THR A 59 2.75 12.84 -5.54
C THR A 59 1.74 11.76 -5.19
N ARG A 60 1.93 11.05 -4.08
CA ARG A 60 0.95 10.10 -3.54
C ARG A 60 0.74 10.36 -2.06
N CYS A 61 -0.53 10.43 -1.68
CA CYS A 61 -0.98 10.62 -0.31
C CYS A 61 -1.89 9.46 0.07
N VAL A 62 -1.55 8.74 1.13
CA VAL A 62 -2.33 7.61 1.67
C VAL A 62 -2.64 7.87 3.13
N PHE A 63 -3.87 7.63 3.53
CA PHE A 63 -4.38 7.85 4.88
C PHE A 63 -4.95 6.54 5.42
N GLY A 64 -4.58 6.18 6.65
CA GLY A 64 -5.24 5.13 7.43
C GLY A 64 -6.54 5.66 8.01
N VAL A 65 -7.65 5.51 7.27
CA VAL A 65 -8.96 6.05 7.64
C VAL A 65 -9.60 5.22 8.75
N LEU A 66 -9.41 3.90 8.71
CA LEU A 66 -9.81 2.94 9.75
C LEU A 66 -8.68 1.94 9.94
N GLN A 67 -8.72 1.18 11.04
CA GLN A 67 -7.74 0.12 11.26
C GLN A 67 -7.88 -0.95 10.17
N GLY A 68 -6.86 -1.06 9.31
CA GLY A 68 -6.84 -1.98 8.16
C GLY A 68 -7.53 -1.46 6.89
N LEU A 69 -7.92 -0.18 6.84
CA LEU A 69 -8.41 0.47 5.61
C LEU A 69 -7.59 1.71 5.31
N ASN A 70 -6.87 1.64 4.20
CA ASN A 70 -6.14 2.74 3.62
C ASN A 70 -6.90 3.31 2.43
N VAL A 71 -7.05 4.63 2.41
CA VAL A 71 -7.57 5.38 1.27
C VAL A 71 -6.56 6.44 0.91
N GLY A 72 -6.31 6.61 -0.37
CA GLY A 72 -5.36 7.58 -0.85
C GLY A 72 -5.68 8.06 -2.25
N PHE A 73 -4.91 9.03 -2.69
CA PHE A 73 -4.91 9.48 -4.05
C PHE A 73 -3.48 9.77 -4.48
N SER A 74 -3.27 9.78 -5.78
CA SER A 74 -2.02 10.21 -6.38
C SER A 74 -2.29 11.20 -7.49
N TRP A 75 -1.35 12.12 -7.67
CA TRP A 75 -1.42 13.14 -8.69
C TRP A 75 -0.07 13.25 -9.38
N ASP A 76 -0.09 13.12 -10.70
CA ASP A 76 1.09 13.24 -11.54
C ASP A 76 1.11 14.60 -12.24
N ILE A 77 2.24 15.28 -12.14
CA ILE A 77 2.48 16.60 -12.74
C ILE A 77 3.76 16.51 -13.55
N ALA A 78 3.66 16.59 -14.87
CA ALA A 78 4.79 16.66 -15.77
C ALA A 78 5.38 18.07 -15.82
N ASN A 79 6.69 18.16 -16.09
CA ASN A 79 7.45 19.41 -16.23
C ASN A 79 7.33 20.36 -15.03
N LEU A 80 7.13 19.84 -13.81
CA LEU A 80 7.10 20.65 -12.60
C LEU A 80 8.46 21.28 -12.32
N ILE A 81 9.54 20.56 -12.62
CA ILE A 81 10.92 21.02 -12.49
C ILE A 81 11.49 21.23 -13.89
N GLY A 82 11.50 22.46 -14.37
CA GLY A 82 12.03 22.79 -15.69
C GLY A 82 11.58 24.16 -16.19
N TYR A 83 11.74 24.36 -17.50
CA TYR A 83 11.33 25.60 -18.20
C TYR A 83 10.10 25.39 -19.10
N GLU A 84 9.64 24.14 -19.22
CA GLU A 84 8.51 23.78 -20.09
C GLU A 84 7.17 24.05 -19.40
N THR A 85 6.08 23.86 -20.15
CA THR A 85 4.73 24.07 -19.62
C THR A 85 4.36 22.94 -18.66
N ILE A 86 3.81 23.30 -17.50
CA ILE A 86 3.34 22.35 -16.49
C ILE A 86 2.10 21.64 -17.01
N HIS A 87 2.10 20.31 -16.98
CA HIS A 87 0.96 19.48 -17.36
C HIS A 87 0.52 18.59 -16.20
N GLY A 88 -0.61 18.93 -15.59
CA GLY A 88 -1.26 18.08 -14.59
C GLY A 88 -2.06 16.96 -15.24
N ARG A 89 -1.93 15.74 -14.72
CA ARG A 89 -2.75 14.59 -15.10
C ARG A 89 -3.93 14.43 -14.13
N ASP A 90 -4.90 13.61 -14.51
CA ASP A 90 -6.02 13.31 -13.62
C ASP A 90 -5.54 12.56 -12.38
N PRO A 91 -6.05 12.91 -11.17
CA PRO A 91 -5.71 12.20 -9.96
C PRO A 91 -6.25 10.77 -9.99
N ALA A 92 -5.45 9.83 -9.52
CA ALA A 92 -5.79 8.42 -9.44
C ALA A 92 -6.13 8.02 -8.00
N LEU A 93 -7.08 7.10 -7.86
CA LEU A 93 -7.52 6.58 -6.56
C LEU A 93 -6.60 5.43 -6.10
N TYR A 94 -6.35 5.40 -4.79
CA TYR A 94 -5.71 4.30 -4.10
C TYR A 94 -6.60 3.78 -2.97
N LEU A 95 -6.80 2.47 -2.92
CA LEU A 95 -7.55 1.82 -1.85
C LEU A 95 -6.86 0.52 -1.47
N LYS A 96 -6.73 0.24 -0.17
CA LYS A 96 -6.15 -1.00 0.32
C LYS A 96 -6.83 -1.43 1.62
N ILE A 97 -7.10 -2.72 1.72
CA ILE A 97 -7.79 -3.36 2.84
C ILE A 97 -6.94 -4.53 3.33
N ASP A 98 -6.68 -4.57 4.63
CA ASP A 98 -6.06 -5.71 5.29
C ASP A 98 -7.06 -6.87 5.40
N ILE A 99 -6.65 -8.05 4.91
CA ILE A 99 -7.41 -9.29 5.11
C ILE A 99 -6.91 -9.99 6.38
N VAL A 100 -5.59 -10.08 6.52
CA VAL A 100 -4.92 -10.72 7.66
C VAL A 100 -3.81 -9.80 8.12
N ARG A 101 -3.83 -9.40 9.38
CA ARG A 101 -2.72 -8.65 9.98
C ARG A 101 -1.59 -9.59 10.38
N GLU A 102 -0.36 -9.10 10.29
CA GLU A 102 0.81 -9.88 10.69
C GLU A 102 0.68 -10.34 12.14
N ASN A 103 1.01 -11.60 12.37
CA ASN A 103 1.13 -12.22 13.67
C ASN A 103 2.31 -13.20 13.61
N PHE A 104 2.82 -13.64 14.77
CA PHE A 104 3.95 -14.57 14.83
C PHE A 104 3.82 -15.79 13.88
N ARG A 105 2.60 -16.32 13.74
CA ARG A 105 2.29 -17.48 12.88
C ARG A 105 1.84 -17.11 11.46
N MET A 106 1.22 -15.96 11.24
CA MET A 106 0.59 -15.60 9.96
C MET A 106 1.22 -14.33 9.36
N PRO A 107 1.56 -14.34 8.06
CA PRO A 107 2.03 -13.14 7.37
C PRO A 107 0.90 -12.11 7.22
N ALA A 108 1.26 -10.83 7.09
CA ALA A 108 0.30 -9.83 6.68
C ALA A 108 -0.14 -10.09 5.23
N VAL A 109 -1.44 -9.98 4.98
CA VAL A 109 -2.04 -10.10 3.65
C VAL A 109 -3.04 -8.97 3.46
N ALA A 110 -2.87 -8.20 2.39
CA ALA A 110 -3.76 -7.12 2.00
C ALA A 110 -4.20 -7.27 0.54
N LEU A 111 -5.38 -6.72 0.26
CA LEU A 111 -5.92 -6.55 -1.09
C LEU A 111 -6.10 -5.06 -1.34
N GLY A 112 -5.74 -4.60 -2.53
CA GLY A 112 -5.92 -3.21 -2.89
C GLY A 112 -6.17 -2.98 -4.35
N TYR A 113 -6.40 -1.71 -4.65
CA TYR A 113 -6.56 -1.17 -5.98
C TYR A 113 -5.71 0.10 -6.11
N ASP A 114 -4.88 0.14 -7.13
CA ASP A 114 -4.00 1.26 -7.43
C ASP A 114 -4.12 1.63 -8.90
N ALA A 115 -4.79 2.75 -9.18
CA ALA A 115 -5.05 3.22 -10.54
C ALA A 115 -3.89 4.02 -11.16
N GLN A 116 -2.79 4.23 -10.43
CA GLN A 116 -1.71 5.10 -10.87
C GLN A 116 -0.53 4.33 -11.47
N GLY A 117 -0.18 4.68 -12.70
CA GLY A 117 1.08 4.28 -13.33
C GLY A 117 2.27 5.15 -12.90
N TYR A 118 3.47 4.75 -13.28
CA TYR A 118 4.71 5.47 -13.00
C TYR A 118 5.37 5.96 -14.28
N GLU A 119 5.96 7.16 -14.19
CA GLU A 119 6.79 7.77 -15.22
C GLU A 119 6.04 7.92 -16.55
N TRP A 120 5.27 9.00 -16.63
CA TRP A 120 4.55 9.32 -17.86
C TRP A 120 5.52 9.72 -18.97
N ASP A 121 5.37 9.11 -20.14
CA ASP A 121 6.08 9.44 -21.37
C ASP A 121 5.16 10.25 -22.29
N ASP A 122 5.52 11.51 -22.55
CA ASP A 122 4.74 12.40 -23.42
C ASP A 122 4.86 12.05 -24.92
N GLY A 123 5.92 11.35 -25.34
CA GLY A 123 6.10 10.89 -26.71
C GLY A 123 5.16 9.73 -27.05
N GLU A 124 5.12 8.71 -26.20
CA GLU A 124 4.26 7.53 -26.37
C GLU A 124 2.84 7.73 -25.79
N LYS A 125 2.62 8.82 -25.04
CA LYS A 125 1.39 9.14 -24.30
C LYS A 125 0.95 7.99 -23.41
N LYS A 126 1.91 7.37 -22.72
CA LYS A 126 1.70 6.20 -21.86
C LYS A 126 2.62 6.27 -20.64
N TYR A 127 2.24 5.57 -19.58
CA TYR A 127 3.15 5.32 -18.47
C TYR A 127 4.18 4.27 -18.87
N SER A 128 5.45 4.53 -18.56
CA SER A 128 6.53 3.55 -18.73
C SER A 128 6.27 2.28 -17.91
N ARG A 129 5.66 2.45 -16.73
CA ARG A 129 5.11 1.36 -15.95
C ARG A 129 3.63 1.61 -15.67
N ASP A 130 2.79 0.75 -16.22
CA ASP A 130 1.35 0.81 -16.03
C ASP A 130 0.93 0.69 -14.56
N ALA A 131 -0.29 1.15 -14.29
CA ALA A 131 -0.93 1.01 -13.00
C ALA A 131 -1.06 -0.48 -12.60
N LEU A 132 -0.91 -0.76 -11.30
CA LEU A 132 -1.10 -2.12 -10.79
C LEU A 132 -2.54 -2.61 -10.97
N GLY A 133 -3.52 -1.70 -10.91
CA GLY A 133 -4.93 -2.06 -10.84
C GLY A 133 -5.24 -2.80 -9.54
N ALA A 134 -6.02 -3.87 -9.61
CA ALA A 134 -6.30 -4.72 -8.45
C ALA A 134 -5.09 -5.60 -8.12
N PHE A 135 -4.66 -5.58 -6.86
CA PHE A 135 -3.50 -6.31 -6.39
C PHE A 135 -3.75 -7.02 -5.05
N VAL A 136 -2.90 -8.01 -4.76
CA VAL A 136 -2.77 -8.66 -3.45
C VAL A 136 -1.32 -8.58 -3.04
N SER A 137 -1.06 -8.23 -1.79
CA SER A 137 0.28 -8.11 -1.23
C SER A 137 0.39 -8.93 0.05
N MET A 138 1.58 -9.49 0.27
CA MET A 138 1.89 -10.31 1.43
C MET A 138 3.28 -9.97 1.95
N SER A 139 3.41 -9.70 3.24
CA SER A 139 4.67 -9.39 3.90
C SER A 139 4.80 -10.15 5.21
N LYS A 140 6.05 -10.43 5.59
CA LYS A 140 6.39 -11.03 6.88
C LYS A 140 7.79 -10.59 7.27
N GLU A 141 7.95 -10.19 8.53
CA GLU A 141 9.27 -9.94 9.10
C GLU A 141 9.94 -11.26 9.51
N LEU A 142 11.18 -11.49 9.04
CA LEU A 142 11.86 -12.80 9.19
C LEU A 142 12.92 -12.85 10.29
N ILE A 143 13.68 -11.76 10.53
CA ILE A 143 14.93 -11.83 11.31
C ILE A 143 14.82 -11.05 12.62
N LEU A 144 14.40 -9.78 12.56
CA LEU A 144 14.22 -8.93 13.73
C LEU A 144 12.97 -8.06 13.52
N PRO A 145 12.06 -8.01 14.50
CA PRO A 145 10.99 -7.02 14.46
C PRO A 145 11.59 -5.61 14.51
N ASN A 146 11.11 -4.71 13.67
CA ASN A 146 11.52 -3.29 13.59
C ASN A 146 12.97 -3.02 13.11
N LEU A 147 13.56 -3.87 12.26
CA LEU A 147 14.87 -3.56 11.67
C LEU A 147 14.72 -2.63 10.45
N TYR A 148 14.96 -1.34 10.64
CA TYR A 148 15.12 -0.37 9.57
C TYR A 148 16.63 -0.22 9.26
N VAL A 149 17.05 -0.60 8.05
CA VAL A 149 18.39 -0.30 7.50
C VAL A 149 18.27 0.81 6.47
#